data_AF-A0A2P4SIP5-F1
#
_entry.id   AF-A0A2P4SIP5-F1
#
_cell.length_a   1.000
_cell.length_b   1.000
_cell.length_c   1.000
_cell.angle_alpha   90.00
_cell.angle_beta   90.00
_cell.angle_gamma   90.00
#
_symmetry.space_group_name_H-M   'P 1'
#
loop_
_entity.id
_entity.type
_entity.pdbx_description
1 polymer ?
#
loop_
_entity_poly.entity_id
_entity_poly.type
_entity_poly.pdbx_seq_one_letter_code
_entity_poly.pdbx_strand_id
1 'polypeptide(L)'
;MKNKKSSAPQEAETRPSRCPDNSAFKQQKLPAWKPQLTTASVLSTFFLTGAFCLSVGVSLIVAANSVIEIQVDYSDKCSSCSKLRENSSNWNSECLCSINITLAEDMLGDVFMYYGLQNFYQNHRRYALSRSDEQLLGRNVDVQNTYCAPFATYQNGTPMAPCGAIANSMFNDTIDLFYNFNSSAIQVPLLKTGNSWWTDKNVKFRNPDSRNLSVAFAGTARPPYWHKPVYLLDEEDEKNNGYINDDFIIWMRVSAFATFRNLYRRISRTGQFTDGLPAGNYTFHISYSILSYYPR
;
A
#
# COMPACT_ATOMS: atom_id res chain seq x y z
N MET A 1 -9.17 -56.69 -52.63
CA MET A 1 -8.12 -56.99 -53.64
C MET A 1 -7.19 -55.79 -53.75
N LYS A 2 -5.97 -55.93 -53.24
CA LYS A 2 -4.89 -54.94 -53.31
C LYS A 2 -4.27 -55.00 -54.71
N ASN A 3 -4.13 -53.87 -55.39
CA ASN A 3 -3.31 -53.81 -56.61
C ASN A 3 -2.00 -53.07 -56.30
N LYS A 4 -0.95 -53.86 -56.24
CA LYS A 4 0.42 -53.54 -55.80
C LYS A 4 1.17 -52.98 -57.02
N LYS A 5 1.41 -51.67 -57.09
CA LYS A 5 2.39 -51.09 -58.01
C LYS A 5 3.72 -50.89 -57.29
N SER A 6 4.69 -51.67 -57.76
CA SER A 6 6.11 -51.76 -57.43
C SER A 6 6.78 -50.44 -57.01
N SER A 7 7.29 -50.39 -55.78
CA SER A 7 8.31 -49.42 -55.36
C SER A 7 9.69 -50.01 -55.65
N ALA A 8 10.39 -49.45 -56.63
CA ALA A 8 11.80 -49.73 -56.86
C ALA A 8 12.64 -49.25 -55.65
N PRO A 9 13.76 -49.92 -55.31
CA PRO A 9 14.63 -49.47 -54.24
C PRO A 9 15.33 -48.19 -54.70
N GLN A 10 15.10 -47.07 -54.00
CA GLN A 10 15.93 -45.88 -54.18
C GLN A 10 17.35 -46.22 -53.72
N GLU A 11 18.28 -46.14 -54.65
CA GLU A 11 19.72 -46.17 -54.40
C GLU A 11 20.06 -45.25 -53.23
N ALA A 12 20.76 -45.80 -52.24
CA ALA A 12 21.45 -45.00 -51.25
C ALA A 12 22.63 -44.31 -51.95
N GLU A 13 22.37 -43.18 -52.63
CA GLU A 13 23.41 -42.28 -53.11
C GLU A 13 24.30 -41.89 -51.92
N THR A 14 25.57 -42.27 -51.99
CA THR A 14 26.63 -41.85 -51.07
C THR A 14 26.69 -40.33 -51.02
N ARG A 15 26.12 -39.74 -49.95
CA ARG A 15 26.12 -38.29 -49.73
C ARG A 15 27.57 -37.78 -49.62
N PRO A 16 27.99 -36.80 -50.42
CA PRO A 16 29.34 -36.26 -50.35
C PRO A 16 29.60 -35.62 -48.98
N SER A 17 30.76 -35.88 -48.36
CA SER A 17 31.04 -35.59 -46.94
C SER A 17 31.05 -34.09 -46.56
N ARG A 18 30.96 -33.19 -47.55
CA ARG A 18 30.93 -31.73 -47.38
C ARG A 18 29.60 -31.10 -47.79
N CYS A 19 28.58 -31.91 -48.10
CA CYS A 19 27.27 -31.36 -48.49
C CYS A 19 26.54 -30.83 -47.25
N PRO A 20 26.11 -29.56 -47.25
CA PRO A 20 25.36 -29.01 -46.14
C PRO A 20 24.02 -29.74 -46.00
N ASP A 21 23.63 -29.96 -44.75
CA ASP A 21 22.40 -30.69 -44.41
C ASP A 21 21.16 -29.95 -44.92
N ASN A 22 20.33 -30.65 -45.68
CA ASN A 22 19.21 -30.11 -46.45
C ASN A 22 17.91 -30.01 -45.63
N SER A 23 18.02 -29.69 -44.35
CA SER A 23 16.86 -29.45 -43.49
C SER A 23 16.31 -28.03 -43.71
N ALA A 24 14.98 -27.87 -43.60
CA ALA A 24 14.32 -26.58 -43.83
C ALA A 24 14.86 -25.45 -42.95
N PHE A 25 15.32 -25.77 -41.73
CA PHE A 25 15.96 -24.83 -40.82
C PHE A 25 17.33 -24.37 -41.35
N LYS A 26 18.24 -25.30 -41.68
CA LYS A 26 19.60 -24.98 -42.15
C LYS A 26 19.61 -24.31 -43.52
N GLN A 27 18.61 -24.61 -44.35
CA GLN A 27 18.45 -24.01 -45.67
C GLN A 27 17.58 -22.76 -45.68
N GLN A 28 17.14 -22.27 -44.50
CA GLN A 28 16.30 -21.06 -44.35
C GLN A 28 15.00 -21.11 -45.17
N LYS A 29 14.43 -22.31 -45.34
CA LYS A 29 13.16 -22.56 -46.05
C LYS A 29 12.00 -22.84 -45.10
N LEU A 30 12.12 -22.41 -43.85
CA LEU A 30 11.01 -22.53 -42.91
C LEU A 30 9.79 -21.73 -43.41
N PRO A 31 8.57 -22.24 -43.23
CA PRO A 31 7.37 -21.48 -43.52
C PRO A 31 7.35 -20.24 -42.63
N ALA A 32 7.33 -19.07 -43.25
CA ALA A 32 7.31 -17.79 -42.55
C ALA A 32 6.13 -16.97 -43.05
N TRP A 33 5.39 -16.38 -42.10
CA TRP A 33 4.41 -15.35 -42.42
C TRP A 33 5.15 -14.02 -42.61
N LYS A 34 4.98 -13.40 -43.77
CA LYS A 34 5.61 -12.12 -44.12
C LYS A 34 4.50 -11.09 -44.38
N PRO A 35 3.97 -10.44 -43.35
CA PRO A 35 2.92 -9.46 -43.53
C PRO A 35 3.45 -8.27 -44.35
N GLN A 36 2.79 -7.98 -45.47
CA GLN A 36 3.04 -6.76 -46.23
C GLN A 36 2.10 -5.67 -45.70
N LEU A 37 2.67 -4.65 -45.07
CA LEU A 37 1.92 -3.51 -44.53
C LEU A 37 1.49 -2.59 -45.67
N THR A 38 0.29 -2.83 -46.19
CA THR A 38 -0.36 -1.94 -47.16
C THR A 38 -1.06 -0.80 -46.45
N THR A 39 -1.20 0.35 -47.12
CA THR A 39 -1.89 1.53 -46.57
C THR A 39 -3.30 1.20 -46.09
N ALA A 40 -4.05 0.36 -46.83
CA ALA A 40 -5.40 -0.04 -46.45
C ALA A 40 -5.42 -0.90 -45.16
N SER A 41 -4.49 -1.84 -45.02
CA SER A 41 -4.38 -2.67 -43.81
C SER A 41 -4.05 -1.81 -42.59
N VAL A 42 -3.07 -0.91 -42.72
CA VAL A 42 -2.63 -0.04 -41.63
C VAL A 42 -3.74 0.93 -41.23
N LEU A 43 -4.41 1.54 -42.20
CA LEU A 43 -5.52 2.47 -41.95
C LEU A 43 -6.69 1.77 -41.23
N SER A 44 -7.05 0.56 -41.64
CA SER A 44 -8.08 -0.24 -40.97
C SER A 44 -7.70 -0.55 -39.52
N THR A 45 -6.45 -0.97 -39.28
CA THR A 45 -5.96 -1.23 -37.91
C THR A 45 -6.02 0.02 -37.04
N PHE A 46 -5.64 1.19 -37.57
CA PHE A 46 -5.73 2.44 -36.82
C PHE A 46 -7.17 2.83 -36.47
N PHE A 47 -8.13 2.70 -37.40
CA PHE A 47 -9.53 3.00 -37.09
C PHE A 47 -10.12 2.04 -36.04
N LEU A 48 -9.80 0.74 -36.13
CA LEU A 48 -10.25 -0.25 -35.15
C LEU A 48 -9.67 0.02 -33.76
N THR A 49 -8.36 0.29 -33.70
CA THR A 49 -7.66 0.59 -32.44
C THR A 49 -8.17 1.90 -31.85
N GLY A 50 -8.37 2.92 -32.68
CA GLY A 50 -8.90 4.22 -32.27
C GLY A 50 -10.32 4.11 -31.70
N ALA A 51 -11.22 3.37 -32.37
CA ALA A 51 -12.57 3.14 -31.88
C ALA A 51 -12.58 2.39 -30.53
N PHE A 52 -11.73 1.36 -30.40
CA PHE A 52 -11.58 0.62 -29.14
C PHE A 52 -11.06 1.53 -28.02
N CYS A 53 -9.96 2.24 -28.24
CA CYS A 53 -9.39 3.16 -27.26
C CYS A 53 -10.37 4.28 -26.87
N LEU A 54 -11.16 4.79 -27.82
CA LEU A 54 -12.19 5.79 -27.54
C LEU A 54 -13.28 5.22 -26.64
N SER A 55 -13.80 4.03 -26.93
CA SER A 55 -14.82 3.40 -26.07
C SER A 55 -14.31 3.14 -24.65
N VAL A 56 -13.09 2.61 -24.52
CA VAL A 56 -12.48 2.34 -23.22
C VAL A 56 -12.19 3.64 -22.48
N GLY A 57 -11.69 4.66 -23.18
CA GLY A 57 -11.42 5.98 -22.61
C GLY A 57 -12.68 6.64 -22.04
N VAL A 58 -13.80 6.61 -22.78
CA VAL A 58 -15.09 7.13 -22.28
C VAL A 58 -15.55 6.34 -21.05
N SER A 59 -15.50 5.01 -21.08
CA SER A 59 -15.90 4.19 -19.92
C SER A 59 -15.05 4.48 -18.68
N LEU A 60 -13.73 4.65 -18.84
CA LEU A 60 -12.83 4.98 -17.73
C LEU A 60 -13.10 6.37 -17.17
N ILE A 61 -13.37 7.38 -18.01
CA ILE A 61 -13.69 8.74 -17.57
C ILE A 61 -15.02 8.76 -16.79
N VAL A 62 -16.04 8.07 -17.29
CA VAL A 62 -17.33 7.97 -16.59
C VAL A 62 -17.16 7.29 -15.23
N ALA A 63 -16.42 6.18 -15.18
CA ALA A 63 -16.14 5.49 -13.92
C ALA A 63 -15.36 6.38 -12.94
N ALA A 64 -14.33 7.10 -13.41
CA ALA A 64 -13.52 7.99 -12.58
C ALA A 64 -14.34 9.16 -12.01
N ASN A 65 -15.21 9.77 -12.82
CA ASN A 65 -16.06 10.90 -12.39
C ASN A 65 -17.22 10.47 -11.48
N SER A 66 -17.57 9.18 -11.44
CA SER A 66 -18.62 8.67 -10.55
C SER A 66 -18.17 8.51 -9.09
N VAL A 67 -16.86 8.62 -8.83
CA VAL A 67 -16.30 8.51 -7.47
C VAL A 67 -16.45 9.84 -6.75
N ILE A 68 -17.18 9.82 -5.63
CA ILE A 68 -17.29 10.95 -4.72
C ILE A 68 -16.08 10.94 -3.78
N GLU A 69 -15.32 12.04 -3.74
CA GLU A 69 -14.18 12.21 -2.83
C GLU A 69 -14.29 13.56 -2.10
N ILE A 70 -14.08 13.53 -0.79
CA ILE A 70 -13.93 14.74 0.03
C ILE A 70 -12.53 14.73 0.62
N GLN A 71 -11.80 15.82 0.40
CA GLN A 71 -10.47 16.04 0.94
C GLN A 71 -10.48 17.22 1.90
N VAL A 72 -9.83 17.04 3.06
CA VAL A 72 -9.73 18.07 4.09
C VAL A 72 -8.28 18.17 4.52
N ASP A 73 -7.69 19.35 4.32
CA ASP A 73 -6.41 19.67 4.96
C ASP A 73 -6.66 20.14 6.39
N TYR A 74 -6.19 19.35 7.35
CA TYR A 74 -6.30 19.64 8.77
C TYR A 74 -5.06 20.34 9.33
N SER A 75 -3.96 20.44 8.60
CA SER A 75 -2.74 21.12 9.08
C SER A 75 -2.98 22.61 9.27
N ASP A 76 -3.66 23.25 8.31
CA ASP A 76 -4.00 24.67 8.37
C ASP A 76 -5.12 24.95 9.37
N LYS A 77 -6.16 24.09 9.37
CA LYS A 77 -7.31 24.22 10.27
C LYS A 77 -6.93 23.98 11.74
N CYS A 78 -5.93 23.12 11.98
CA CYS A 78 -5.37 22.82 13.30
C CYS A 78 -3.99 23.46 13.49
N SER A 79 -3.80 24.69 13.00
CA SER A 79 -2.48 25.35 13.00
C SER A 79 -1.83 25.51 14.38
N SER A 80 -2.62 25.61 15.46
CA SER A 80 -2.10 25.61 16.84
C SER A 80 -1.41 24.28 17.18
N CYS A 81 -2.03 23.15 16.83
CA CYS A 81 -1.45 21.83 17.00
C CYS A 81 -0.26 21.62 16.08
N SER A 82 -0.36 22.01 14.79
CA SER A 82 0.75 21.88 13.84
C SER A 82 2.00 22.64 14.31
N LYS A 83 1.84 23.88 14.79
CA LYS A 83 2.95 24.68 15.36
C LYS A 83 3.54 24.06 16.62
N LEU A 84 2.71 23.46 17.48
CA LEU A 84 3.18 22.74 18.67
C LEU A 84 4.10 21.58 18.28
N ARG A 85 3.84 20.93 17.14
CA ARG A 85 4.58 19.79 16.60
C ARG A 85 5.84 20.13 15.82
N GLU A 86 6.11 21.41 15.55
CA GLU A 86 7.42 21.86 15.02
C GLU A 86 8.55 21.60 16.04
N ASN A 87 8.23 21.65 17.34
CA ASN A 87 9.20 21.38 18.40
C ASN A 87 9.09 19.93 18.88
N SER A 88 10.11 19.12 18.55
CA SER A 88 10.19 17.71 18.96
C SER A 88 10.11 17.47 20.47
N SER A 89 10.43 18.46 21.31
CA SER A 89 10.29 18.35 22.78
C SER A 89 8.84 18.18 23.23
N ASN A 90 7.88 18.67 22.44
CA ASN A 90 6.45 18.59 22.73
C ASN A 90 5.82 17.28 22.23
N TRP A 91 6.61 16.28 21.84
CA TRP A 91 6.11 15.01 21.30
C TRP A 91 5.03 14.38 22.20
N ASN A 92 5.15 14.51 23.53
CA ASN A 92 4.21 13.93 24.50
C ASN A 92 2.99 14.82 24.86
N SER A 93 2.92 16.06 24.40
CA SER A 93 1.79 16.95 24.71
C SER A 93 0.58 16.55 23.88
N GLU A 94 -0.59 16.37 24.49
CA GLU A 94 -1.82 16.09 23.74
C GLU A 94 -2.35 17.35 23.05
N CYS A 95 -2.83 17.22 21.80
CA CYS A 95 -3.46 18.33 21.08
C CYS A 95 -4.68 17.81 20.30
N LEU A 96 -5.85 18.34 20.65
CA LEU A 96 -7.13 17.96 20.08
C LEU A 96 -7.64 19.09 19.17
N CYS A 97 -8.11 18.73 17.99
CA CYS A 97 -8.65 19.65 17.02
C CYS A 97 -9.93 19.08 16.40
N SER A 98 -10.92 19.94 16.16
CA SER A 98 -12.20 19.54 15.56
C SER A 98 -12.42 20.28 14.25
N ILE A 99 -12.80 19.55 13.20
CA ILE A 99 -13.05 20.13 11.88
C ILE A 99 -14.45 19.73 11.40
N ASN A 100 -15.26 20.72 11.08
CA ASN A 100 -16.59 20.51 10.52
C ASN A 100 -16.51 20.44 8.99
N ILE A 101 -17.23 19.47 8.42
CA ILE A 101 -17.40 19.29 6.98
C ILE A 101 -18.88 19.07 6.66
N THR A 102 -19.26 19.34 5.42
CA THR A 102 -20.62 19.16 4.93
C THR A 102 -20.59 18.29 3.68
N LEU A 103 -21.27 17.15 3.72
CA LEU A 103 -21.42 16.25 2.59
C LEU A 103 -22.72 16.62 1.85
N ALA A 104 -22.59 17.03 0.58
CA ALA A 104 -23.72 17.52 -0.21
C ALA A 104 -24.64 16.41 -0.73
N GLU A 105 -24.08 15.23 -0.99
CA GLU A 105 -24.77 14.06 -1.57
C GLU A 105 -24.36 12.79 -0.83
N ASP A 106 -25.22 11.78 -0.80
CA ASP A 106 -24.93 10.51 -0.11
C ASP A 106 -23.73 9.79 -0.77
N MET A 107 -22.75 9.38 0.03
CA MET A 107 -21.67 8.50 -0.44
C MET A 107 -22.12 7.05 -0.30
N LEU A 108 -22.73 6.51 -1.36
CA LEU A 108 -23.29 5.16 -1.37
C LEU A 108 -22.20 4.07 -1.48
N GLY A 109 -22.43 2.95 -0.80
CA GLY A 109 -21.57 1.76 -0.86
C GLY A 109 -20.45 1.76 0.17
N ASP A 110 -19.31 1.18 -0.20
CA ASP A 110 -18.17 1.04 0.70
C ASP A 110 -17.33 2.32 0.73
N VAL A 111 -17.32 2.99 1.88
CA VAL A 111 -16.58 4.22 2.07
C VAL A 111 -15.25 3.94 2.79
N PHE A 112 -14.20 4.54 2.25
CA PHE A 112 -12.83 4.38 2.75
C PHE A 112 -12.28 5.73 3.19
N MET A 113 -11.71 5.76 4.39
CA MET A 113 -11.05 6.91 4.95
C MET A 113 -9.54 6.77 4.75
N TYR A 114 -8.92 7.78 4.15
CA TYR A 114 -7.48 7.83 3.92
C TYR A 114 -6.87 9.00 4.69
N TYR A 115 -5.66 8.82 5.21
CA TYR A 115 -4.82 9.95 5.60
C TYR A 115 -3.80 10.22 4.49
N GLY A 116 -3.54 11.50 4.23
CA GLY A 116 -2.61 11.94 3.19
C GLY A 116 -1.46 12.74 3.80
N LEU A 117 -0.25 12.47 3.34
CA LEU A 117 0.93 13.28 3.67
C LEU A 117 1.47 13.90 2.39
N GLN A 118 1.89 15.15 2.50
CA GLN A 118 2.55 15.89 1.44
C GLN A 118 3.98 16.22 1.86
N ASN A 119 4.88 16.33 0.88
CA ASN A 119 6.31 16.61 1.12
C ASN A 119 7.00 15.60 2.06
N PHE A 120 6.51 14.36 2.13
CA PHE A 120 7.09 13.30 2.97
C PHE A 120 7.74 12.22 2.09
N TYR A 121 9.07 12.26 2.00
CA TYR A 121 9.85 11.49 1.03
C TYR A 121 10.14 10.04 1.50
N GLN A 122 9.10 9.20 1.57
CA GLN A 122 9.30 7.76 1.89
C GLN A 122 10.18 7.04 0.86
N ASN A 123 10.13 7.49 -0.40
CA ASN A 123 10.92 6.94 -1.50
C ASN A 123 12.42 7.30 -1.44
N HIS A 124 12.86 8.11 -0.48
CA HIS A 124 14.28 8.40 -0.32
C HIS A 124 15.07 7.12 0.01
N ARG A 125 16.12 6.82 -0.76
CA ARG A 125 16.85 5.53 -0.69
C ARG A 125 17.23 5.13 0.74
N ARG A 126 17.78 6.04 1.55
CA ARG A 126 18.17 5.72 2.93
C ARG A 126 16.98 5.45 3.83
N TYR A 127 15.85 6.12 3.59
CA TYR A 127 14.63 5.91 4.36
C TYR A 127 14.01 4.55 4.01
N ALA A 128 13.81 4.27 2.70
CA ALA A 128 13.22 3.04 2.21
C ALA A 128 14.00 1.77 2.60
N LEU A 129 15.33 1.87 2.74
CA LEU A 129 16.20 0.78 3.18
C LEU A 129 16.25 0.63 4.71
N SER A 130 15.82 1.63 5.48
CA SER A 130 15.98 1.65 6.94
C SER A 130 14.88 0.84 7.64
N ARG A 131 14.99 -0.49 7.52
CA ARG A 131 14.18 -1.51 8.20
C ARG A 131 14.91 -2.87 8.21
N SER A 132 14.45 -3.79 9.05
CA SER A 132 14.91 -5.18 9.06
C SER A 132 13.75 -6.12 8.73
N ASP A 133 13.74 -6.68 7.52
CA ASP A 133 12.67 -7.60 7.08
C ASP A 133 12.67 -8.91 7.90
N GLU A 134 13.83 -9.37 8.35
CA GLU A 134 13.93 -10.55 9.23
C GLU A 134 13.32 -10.28 10.62
N GLN A 135 13.52 -9.08 11.17
CA GLN A 135 12.88 -8.69 12.43
C GLN A 135 11.36 -8.64 12.26
N LEU A 136 10.86 -8.06 11.17
CA LEU A 136 9.42 -7.95 10.88
C LEU A 136 8.75 -9.31 10.60
N LEU A 137 9.54 -10.34 10.27
CA LEU A 137 9.12 -11.74 10.20
C LEU A 137 9.12 -12.46 11.56
N GLY A 138 9.39 -11.74 12.66
CA GLY A 138 9.39 -12.27 14.01
C GLY A 138 10.64 -13.09 14.35
N ARG A 139 11.70 -13.00 13.54
CA ARG A 139 12.96 -13.71 13.80
C ARG A 139 13.82 -12.94 14.79
N ASN A 140 14.66 -13.67 15.52
CA ASN A 140 15.65 -13.07 16.39
C ASN A 140 16.85 -12.63 15.55
N VAL A 141 17.13 -11.33 15.51
CA VAL A 141 18.11 -10.72 14.59
C VAL A 141 19.01 -9.76 15.37
N ASP A 142 20.30 -9.79 15.05
CA ASP A 142 21.23 -8.74 15.46
C ASP A 142 20.98 -7.47 14.63
N VAL A 143 20.19 -6.57 15.18
CA VAL A 143 19.79 -5.31 14.52
C VAL A 143 20.97 -4.39 14.20
N GLN A 144 22.14 -4.56 14.83
CA GLN A 144 23.31 -3.71 14.58
C GLN A 144 23.90 -3.91 13.18
N ASN A 145 23.79 -5.12 12.63
CA ASN A 145 24.30 -5.48 11.31
C ASN A 145 23.29 -5.22 10.17
N THR A 146 22.20 -4.50 10.45
CA THR A 146 21.13 -4.23 9.48
C THR A 146 21.18 -2.78 8.98
N TYR A 147 20.39 -2.49 7.95
CA TYR A 147 20.23 -1.13 7.41
C TYR A 147 19.41 -0.18 8.31
N CYS A 148 19.07 -0.60 9.55
CA CYS A 148 18.27 0.18 10.48
C CYS A 148 18.97 1.41 11.08
N ALA A 149 20.26 1.62 10.86
CA ALA A 149 20.97 2.78 11.38
C ALA A 149 20.34 4.12 10.92
N PRO A 150 20.21 5.13 11.80
CA PRO A 150 20.67 5.17 13.20
C PRO A 150 19.69 4.55 14.22
N PHE A 151 18.49 4.13 13.80
CA PHE A 151 17.42 3.62 14.66
C PHE A 151 17.51 2.09 14.86
N ALA A 152 18.72 1.58 15.11
CA ALA A 152 18.96 0.16 15.38
C ALA A 152 18.96 -0.12 16.89
N THR A 153 19.70 0.69 17.66
CA THR A 153 19.89 0.54 19.09
C THR A 153 19.88 1.89 19.80
N TYR A 154 19.46 1.91 21.06
CA TYR A 154 19.67 3.05 21.95
C TYR A 154 21.14 3.18 22.35
N GLN A 155 21.52 4.33 22.95
CA GLN A 155 22.89 4.58 23.43
C GLN A 155 23.36 3.58 24.49
N ASN A 156 22.43 2.98 25.24
CA ASN A 156 22.68 1.94 26.24
C ASN A 156 22.86 0.53 25.61
N GLY A 157 22.80 0.40 24.28
CA GLY A 157 22.91 -0.87 23.57
C GLY A 157 21.60 -1.66 23.42
N THR A 158 20.47 -1.17 23.97
CA THR A 158 19.18 -1.86 23.84
C THR A 158 18.68 -1.82 22.38
N PRO A 159 18.35 -2.97 21.76
CA PRO A 159 17.84 -3.02 20.39
C PRO A 159 16.42 -2.45 20.29
N MET A 160 16.15 -1.71 19.21
CA MET A 160 14.82 -1.17 18.91
C MET A 160 13.95 -2.21 18.20
N ALA A 161 12.69 -2.33 18.62
CA ALA A 161 11.69 -3.20 18.02
C ALA A 161 10.37 -2.44 17.82
N PRO A 162 9.96 -2.15 16.57
CA PRO A 162 10.71 -2.33 15.30
C PRO A 162 11.91 -1.37 15.15
N CYS A 163 12.95 -1.77 14.40
CA CYS A 163 14.08 -0.90 14.07
C CYS A 163 13.85 -0.13 12.76
N GLY A 164 14.58 0.98 12.61
CA GLY A 164 14.67 1.73 11.36
C GLY A 164 13.81 2.99 11.28
N ALA A 165 14.16 3.86 10.32
CA ALA A 165 13.56 5.18 10.15
C ALA A 165 12.09 5.12 9.72
N ILE A 166 11.72 4.08 8.94
CA ILE A 166 10.33 3.88 8.50
C ILE A 166 9.43 3.72 9.71
N ALA A 167 9.74 2.74 10.56
CA ALA A 167 8.92 2.47 11.72
C ALA A 167 8.95 3.62 12.73
N ASN A 168 10.11 4.23 12.99
CA ASN A 168 10.22 5.33 13.95
C ASN A 168 9.35 6.55 13.57
N SER A 169 9.08 6.78 12.29
CA SER A 169 8.27 7.91 11.80
C SER A 169 6.82 7.55 11.51
N MET A 170 6.30 6.47 12.10
CA MET A 170 4.92 6.01 11.94
C MET A 170 3.89 7.11 12.19
N PHE A 171 2.90 7.18 11.30
CA PHE A 171 1.72 8.03 11.48
C PHE A 171 0.95 7.61 12.75
N ASN A 172 0.73 8.56 13.64
CA ASN A 172 0.20 8.33 14.98
C ASN A 172 -1.03 9.19 15.32
N ASP A 173 -1.52 10.02 14.38
CA ASP A 173 -2.74 10.80 14.62
C ASP A 173 -3.94 9.86 14.76
N THR A 174 -4.83 10.18 15.70
CA THR A 174 -6.10 9.48 15.86
C THR A 174 -7.20 10.33 15.28
N ILE A 175 -7.98 9.78 14.34
CA ILE A 175 -9.04 10.53 13.66
C ILE A 175 -10.36 9.80 13.84
N ASP A 176 -11.29 10.44 14.54
CA ASP A 176 -12.65 9.98 14.71
C ASP A 176 -13.62 10.85 13.91
N LEU A 177 -14.66 10.24 13.37
CA LEU A 177 -15.67 10.90 12.57
C LEU A 177 -17.03 10.81 13.26
N PHE A 178 -17.72 11.94 13.35
CA PHE A 178 -19.05 12.05 13.94
C PHE A 178 -20.04 12.65 12.95
N TYR A 179 -21.21 12.03 12.84
CA TYR A 179 -22.34 12.50 12.07
C TYR A 179 -23.24 13.37 12.96
N ASN A 180 -23.44 14.62 12.58
CA ASN A 180 -24.27 15.56 13.32
C ASN A 180 -25.70 15.52 12.77
N PHE A 181 -26.59 14.83 13.48
CA PHE A 181 -27.98 14.63 13.10
C PHE A 181 -28.93 15.08 14.21
N ASN A 182 -29.88 15.98 13.90
CA ASN A 182 -30.89 16.47 14.85
C ASN A 182 -30.30 16.88 16.22
N SER A 183 -29.25 17.69 16.21
CA SER A 183 -28.52 18.17 17.39
C SER A 183 -27.82 17.08 18.23
N SER A 184 -27.71 15.85 17.71
CA SER A 184 -26.95 14.74 18.32
C SER A 184 -25.73 14.40 17.45
N ALA A 185 -24.59 14.14 18.08
CA ALA A 185 -23.38 13.65 17.40
C ALA A 185 -23.31 12.13 17.51
N ILE A 186 -23.41 11.44 16.37
CA ILE A 186 -23.38 9.98 16.27
C ILE A 186 -22.01 9.57 15.75
N GLN A 187 -21.27 8.77 16.53
CA GLN A 187 -19.95 8.30 16.08
C GLN A 187 -20.11 7.35 14.89
N VAL A 188 -19.38 7.63 13.80
CA VAL A 188 -19.32 6.76 12.64
C VAL A 188 -18.48 5.53 12.99
N PRO A 189 -19.00 4.31 12.81
CA PRO A 189 -18.27 3.10 13.15
C PRO A 189 -17.14 2.83 12.14
N LEU A 190 -15.90 3.04 12.56
CA LEU A 190 -14.71 2.85 11.74
C LEU A 190 -14.03 1.51 12.07
N LEU A 191 -13.82 0.67 11.05
CA LEU A 191 -13.14 -0.62 11.21
C LEU A 191 -11.62 -0.42 11.30
N LYS A 192 -11.03 -0.84 12.42
CA LYS A 192 -9.57 -0.86 12.62
C LYS A 192 -8.88 -2.04 11.92
N THR A 193 -9.59 -3.15 11.75
CA THR A 193 -9.05 -4.40 11.20
C THR A 193 -9.51 -4.67 9.78
N GLY A 194 -8.71 -5.45 9.04
CA GLY A 194 -8.99 -5.83 7.65
C GLY A 194 -8.62 -4.75 6.63
N ASN A 195 -7.76 -3.81 7.02
CA ASN A 195 -7.32 -2.70 6.17
C ASN A 195 -6.01 -3.03 5.40
N SER A 196 -5.21 -3.96 5.90
CA SER A 196 -3.95 -4.37 5.26
C SER A 196 -4.16 -5.47 4.22
N TRP A 197 -3.18 -5.60 3.31
CA TRP A 197 -3.22 -6.66 2.30
C TRP A 197 -3.03 -8.03 2.94
N TRP A 198 -3.78 -9.02 2.46
CA TRP A 198 -3.74 -10.38 2.99
C TRP A 198 -2.32 -10.97 3.01
N THR A 199 -1.54 -10.77 1.95
CA THR A 199 -0.14 -11.25 1.88
C THR A 199 0.76 -10.57 2.89
N ASP A 200 0.54 -9.29 3.16
CA ASP A 200 1.34 -8.57 4.15
C ASP A 200 1.04 -9.11 5.54
N LYS A 201 -0.24 -9.23 5.90
CA LYS A 201 -0.67 -9.69 7.23
C LYS A 201 -0.36 -11.15 7.52
N ASN A 202 -0.45 -12.04 6.53
CA ASN A 202 -0.37 -13.50 6.76
C ASN A 202 0.99 -14.13 6.35
N VAL A 203 1.77 -13.44 5.52
CA VAL A 203 3.04 -13.98 4.99
C VAL A 203 4.22 -13.10 5.37
N LYS A 204 4.16 -11.80 5.09
CA LYS A 204 5.32 -10.90 5.18
C LYS A 204 5.62 -10.41 6.59
N PHE A 205 4.59 -10.15 7.40
CA PHE A 205 4.75 -9.70 8.78
C PHE A 205 4.29 -10.80 9.72
N ARG A 206 5.08 -11.05 10.77
CA ARG A 206 4.77 -12.05 11.79
C ARG A 206 5.31 -11.61 13.14
N ASN A 207 4.55 -11.87 14.19
CA ASN A 207 5.05 -11.72 15.55
C ASN A 207 6.03 -12.85 15.88
N PRO A 208 7.01 -12.61 16.77
CA PRO A 208 7.84 -13.68 17.29
C PRO A 208 7.00 -14.74 18.01
N ASP A 209 7.41 -16.01 17.91
CA ASP A 209 6.70 -17.13 18.51
C ASP A 209 6.75 -17.04 20.05
N SER A 210 5.62 -16.69 20.67
CA SER A 210 5.47 -16.60 22.12
C SER A 210 4.01 -16.71 22.53
N ARG A 211 3.77 -17.12 23.77
CA ARG A 211 2.43 -17.11 24.38
C ARG A 211 1.92 -15.68 24.61
N ASN A 212 2.82 -14.77 24.99
CA ASN A 212 2.52 -13.37 25.29
C ASN A 212 3.48 -12.45 24.52
N LEU A 213 2.95 -11.44 23.83
CA LEU A 213 3.75 -10.50 23.03
C LEU A 213 4.71 -9.67 23.91
N SER A 214 4.19 -9.06 24.98
CA SER A 214 4.75 -9.23 26.32
C SER A 214 6.22 -9.64 26.45
N VAL A 215 6.34 -10.96 26.62
CA VAL A 215 7.57 -11.71 26.83
C VAL A 215 8.36 -11.84 25.53
N ALA A 216 7.67 -11.90 24.39
CA ALA A 216 8.28 -12.00 23.06
C ALA A 216 9.22 -10.82 22.75
N PHE A 217 8.82 -9.62 23.20
CA PHE A 217 9.58 -8.38 23.00
C PHE A 217 10.45 -8.00 24.20
N ALA A 218 10.61 -8.89 25.19
CA ALA A 218 11.47 -8.63 26.34
C ALA A 218 12.92 -8.37 25.90
N GLY A 219 13.56 -7.36 26.49
CA GLY A 219 14.93 -6.95 26.13
C GLY A 219 15.02 -6.05 24.90
N THR A 220 13.89 -5.72 24.26
CA THR A 220 13.81 -4.70 23.20
C THR A 220 13.15 -3.43 23.73
N ALA A 221 13.39 -2.31 23.03
CA ALA A 221 12.75 -1.03 23.32
C ALA A 221 11.93 -0.54 22.13
N ARG A 222 10.88 0.24 22.40
CA ARG A 222 10.10 0.93 21.37
C ARG A 222 10.96 1.95 20.62
N PRO A 223 10.59 2.37 19.41
CA PRO A 223 11.22 3.52 18.76
C PRO A 223 11.08 4.82 19.58
N PRO A 224 12.03 5.78 19.44
CA PRO A 224 12.02 7.04 20.16
C PRO A 224 10.70 7.82 20.10
N TYR A 225 10.10 7.94 18.91
CA TYR A 225 8.90 8.76 18.70
C TYR A 225 7.57 8.01 18.89
N TRP A 226 7.61 6.78 19.40
CA TRP A 226 6.39 6.03 19.68
C TRP A 226 5.91 6.29 21.11
N HIS A 227 4.60 6.45 21.35
CA HIS A 227 4.08 6.55 22.72
C HIS A 227 3.99 5.17 23.38
N LYS A 228 3.58 4.16 22.60
CA LYS A 228 3.34 2.79 23.05
C LYS A 228 4.33 1.83 22.36
N PRO A 229 4.70 0.72 22.99
CA PRO A 229 5.48 -0.31 22.32
C PRO A 229 4.63 -1.06 21.29
N VAL A 230 5.30 -1.76 20.37
CA VAL A 230 4.64 -2.44 19.23
C VAL A 230 3.60 -3.49 19.63
N TYR A 231 3.74 -4.11 20.78
CA TYR A 231 2.81 -5.12 21.28
C TYR A 231 1.58 -4.55 22.00
N LEU A 232 1.45 -3.22 22.11
CA LEU A 232 0.31 -2.50 22.71
C LEU A 232 -0.21 -1.40 21.76
N LEU A 233 -0.18 -1.65 20.45
CA LEU A 233 -0.70 -0.70 19.45
C LEU A 233 -2.23 -0.66 19.45
N ASP A 234 -2.88 -1.80 19.69
CA ASP A 234 -4.32 -1.97 19.75
C ASP A 234 -4.71 -2.53 21.12
N GLU A 235 -5.40 -1.74 21.94
CA GLU A 235 -5.85 -2.17 23.27
C GLU A 235 -7.18 -2.93 23.22
N GLU A 236 -7.89 -2.88 22.09
CA GLU A 236 -9.21 -3.51 21.92
C GLU A 236 -9.10 -4.93 21.33
N ASP A 237 -8.13 -5.18 20.45
CA ASP A 237 -7.92 -6.48 19.81
C ASP A 237 -6.46 -6.95 19.88
N GLU A 238 -6.21 -7.96 20.73
CA GLU A 238 -4.90 -8.61 20.86
C GLU A 238 -4.38 -9.22 19.54
N LYS A 239 -5.28 -9.61 18.62
CA LYS A 239 -4.90 -10.18 17.32
C LYS A 239 -4.41 -9.12 16.34
N ASN A 240 -4.60 -7.85 16.66
CA ASN A 240 -4.13 -6.71 15.86
C ASN A 240 -2.92 -6.01 16.51
N ASN A 241 -2.14 -6.73 17.32
CA ASN A 241 -0.93 -6.22 17.98
C ASN A 241 0.37 -6.76 17.40
N GLY A 242 1.48 -6.06 17.69
CA GLY A 242 2.81 -6.44 17.23
C GLY A 242 3.05 -6.01 15.77
N TYR A 243 3.88 -6.76 15.06
CA TYR A 243 4.20 -6.50 13.65
C TYR A 243 3.04 -6.79 12.69
N ILE A 244 1.98 -7.47 13.16
CA ILE A 244 0.79 -7.77 12.36
C ILE A 244 -0.33 -6.72 12.50
N ASN A 245 -0.09 -5.64 13.25
CA ASN A 245 -1.03 -4.53 13.37
C ASN A 245 -1.28 -3.89 11.99
N ASP A 246 -2.55 -3.68 11.64
CA ASP A 246 -2.92 -3.20 10.30
C ASP A 246 -2.37 -1.80 9.99
N ASP A 247 -2.42 -0.87 10.94
CA ASP A 247 -1.90 0.49 10.75
C ASP A 247 -0.38 0.49 10.55
N PHE A 248 0.31 -0.34 11.33
CA PHE A 248 1.74 -0.54 11.19
C PHE A 248 2.10 -1.13 9.82
N ILE A 249 1.41 -2.18 9.37
CA ILE A 249 1.65 -2.79 8.06
C ILE A 249 1.44 -1.78 6.93
N ILE A 250 0.33 -1.02 6.98
CA ILE A 250 0.02 -0.01 5.97
C ILE A 250 1.13 1.04 5.93
N TRP A 251 1.61 1.51 7.08
CA TRP A 251 2.70 2.47 7.14
C TRP A 251 4.04 1.92 6.60
N MET A 252 4.36 0.66 6.91
CA MET A 252 5.60 0.01 6.47
C MET A 252 5.66 -0.21 4.95
N ARG A 253 4.54 -0.07 4.24
CA ARG A 253 4.49 -0.04 2.79
C ARG A 253 4.86 1.36 2.28
N VAL A 254 6.16 1.52 2.00
CA VAL A 254 6.76 2.73 1.43
C VAL A 254 6.04 3.18 0.14
N SER A 255 5.63 4.45 0.12
CA SER A 255 5.02 5.10 -1.04
C SER A 255 6.07 5.53 -2.08
N ALA A 256 5.68 5.51 -3.35
CA ALA A 256 6.59 5.84 -4.47
C ALA A 256 6.84 7.34 -4.63
N PHE A 257 5.94 8.20 -4.14
CA PHE A 257 5.98 9.66 -4.29
C PHE A 257 5.97 10.35 -2.93
N ALA A 258 6.41 11.60 -2.89
CA ALA A 258 6.44 12.43 -1.68
C ALA A 258 5.04 12.87 -1.19
N THR A 259 4.07 12.83 -2.08
CA THR A 259 2.66 13.02 -1.78
C THR A 259 1.94 11.70 -1.98
N PHE A 260 1.35 11.18 -0.91
CA PHE A 260 0.67 9.89 -0.94
C PHE A 260 -0.50 9.87 0.04
N ARG A 261 -1.38 8.88 -0.14
CA ARG A 261 -2.46 8.58 0.78
C ARG A 261 -2.42 7.11 1.16
N ASN A 262 -2.61 6.84 2.45
CA ASN A 262 -2.66 5.51 3.00
C ASN A 262 -4.05 5.26 3.57
N LEU A 263 -4.53 4.03 3.45
CA LEU A 263 -5.82 3.64 4.02
C LEU A 263 -5.74 3.76 5.54
N TYR A 264 -6.67 4.50 6.13
CA TYR A 264 -6.81 4.59 7.57
C TYR A 264 -7.85 3.60 8.05
N ARG A 265 -9.10 3.78 7.63
CA ARG A 265 -10.24 2.98 8.11
C ARG A 265 -11.21 2.72 6.98
N ARG A 266 -11.94 1.61 7.08
CA ARG A 266 -13.15 1.39 6.29
C ARG A 266 -14.37 1.60 7.18
N ILE A 267 -15.41 2.21 6.64
CA ILE A 267 -16.64 2.44 7.39
C ILE A 267 -17.42 1.12 7.51
N SER A 268 -17.89 0.81 8.72
CA SER A 268 -18.75 -0.33 8.96
C SER A 268 -20.18 -0.02 8.54
N ARG A 269 -20.77 -0.88 7.70
CA ARG A 269 -22.12 -0.70 7.18
C ARG A 269 -23.16 -1.20 8.18
N THR A 270 -23.34 -0.44 9.26
CA THR A 270 -24.23 -0.77 10.38
C THR A 270 -25.06 0.43 10.82
N GLY A 271 -26.30 0.18 11.26
CA GLY A 271 -27.19 1.22 11.80
C GLY A 271 -27.58 2.26 10.73
N GLN A 272 -27.29 3.54 10.98
CA GLN A 272 -27.59 4.62 10.03
C GLN A 272 -26.65 4.64 8.81
N PHE A 273 -25.59 3.84 8.81
CA PHE A 273 -24.57 3.81 7.76
C PHE A 273 -24.65 2.54 6.89
N THR A 274 -25.80 1.87 6.84
CA THR A 274 -25.99 0.62 6.07
C THR A 274 -25.77 0.81 4.58
N ASP A 275 -26.19 1.94 4.03
CA ASP A 275 -26.09 2.23 2.60
C ASP A 275 -24.85 3.08 2.24
N GLY A 276 -24.07 3.49 3.24
CA GLY A 276 -22.89 4.34 3.09
C GLY A 276 -22.91 5.52 4.06
N LEU A 277 -22.30 6.64 3.68
CA LEU A 277 -22.41 7.89 4.46
C LEU A 277 -23.55 8.77 3.91
N PRO A 278 -24.59 9.06 4.72
CA PRO A 278 -25.65 9.98 4.30
C PRO A 278 -25.14 11.42 4.20
N ALA A 279 -25.75 12.22 3.33
CA ALA A 279 -25.53 13.64 3.24
C ALA A 279 -25.83 14.34 4.58
N GLY A 280 -25.10 15.42 4.84
CA GLY A 280 -25.25 16.20 6.06
C GLY A 280 -23.93 16.67 6.65
N ASN A 281 -24.00 17.10 7.90
CA ASN A 281 -22.87 17.71 8.60
C ASN A 281 -22.10 16.65 9.37
N TYR A 282 -20.79 16.64 9.22
CA TYR A 282 -19.90 15.78 9.98
C TYR A 282 -18.83 16.59 10.69
N THR A 283 -18.30 16.04 11.77
CA THR A 283 -17.18 16.60 12.52
C THR A 283 -16.10 15.55 12.65
N PHE A 284 -14.90 15.89 12.19
CA PHE A 284 -13.69 15.15 12.51
C PHE A 284 -13.16 15.61 13.87
N HIS A 285 -12.92 14.67 14.77
CA HIS A 285 -12.13 14.87 15.98
C HIS A 285 -10.75 14.26 15.76
N ILE A 286 -9.72 15.10 15.77
CA ILE A 286 -8.34 14.73 15.46
C ILE A 286 -7.51 14.92 16.73
N SER A 287 -6.91 13.83 17.21
CA SER A 287 -5.79 13.87 18.14
C SER A 287 -4.51 13.99 17.32
N TYR A 288 -3.93 15.19 17.29
CA TYR A 288 -2.80 15.57 16.46
C TYR A 288 -1.50 15.24 17.19
N SER A 289 -0.77 14.22 16.74
CA SER A 289 0.43 13.66 17.38
C SER A 289 1.65 13.55 16.44
N ILE A 290 1.45 13.62 15.12
CA ILE A 290 2.54 13.54 14.14
C ILE A 290 3.44 14.78 14.23
N LEU A 291 4.76 14.55 14.12
CA LEU A 291 5.74 15.64 14.13
C LEU A 291 5.77 16.36 12.77
N SER A 292 5.50 17.66 12.80
CA SER A 292 5.58 18.54 11.63
C SER A 292 6.99 19.08 11.49
N TYR A 293 7.87 18.38 10.77
CA TYR A 293 9.20 18.91 10.47
C TYR A 293 9.13 19.71 9.17
N TYR A 294 8.95 21.03 9.28
CA TYR A 294 9.24 21.93 8.17
C TYR A 294 10.74 22.25 8.21
N PRO A 295 11.55 21.79 7.23
CA PRO A 295 12.84 22.42 7.02
C PRO A 295 12.57 23.88 6.61
N ARG A 296 12.95 24.84 7.48
CA ARG A 296 13.15 26.22 7.04
C ARG A 296 14.42 26.31 6.21
#